data_AF-M1AL58-F1
#
_entry.id   AF-M1AL58-F1
#
_cell.length_a   1.000
_cell.length_b   1.000
_cell.length_c   1.000
_cell.angle_alpha   90.00
_cell.angle_beta   90.00
_cell.angle_gamma   90.00
#
_symmetry.space_group_name_H-M   'P 1'
#
loop_
_entity.id
_entity.type
_entity.pdbx_description
1 polymer ?
#
loop_
_entity_poly.entity_id
_entity_poly.type
_entity_poly.pdbx_seq_one_letter_code
_entity_poly.pdbx_strand_id
1 'polypeptide(L)' 'MVPEAIGIVMAPTDTSRAYGIFRLSDGGKKILKDCPEKGFHLHKEPVDGSPLYGDCSNVYINSCLRLEIFDLR' A
#
# COMPACT_ATOMS: atom_id res chain seq x y z
N MET A 1 -10.09 1.25 -9.40
CA MET A 1 -9.04 0.63 -8.56
C MET A 1 -9.35 -0.84 -8.48
N VAL A 2 -8.35 -1.70 -8.70
CA VAL A 2 -8.51 -3.16 -8.51
C VAL A 2 -8.60 -3.43 -7.00
N PRO A 3 -9.66 -4.09 -6.49
CA PRO A 3 -9.83 -4.32 -5.05
C PRO A 3 -8.66 -5.05 -4.38
N GLU A 4 -8.04 -5.96 -5.12
CA GLU A 4 -6.95 -6.84 -4.66
C GLU A 4 -5.59 -6.17 -4.71
N ALA A 5 -5.47 -4.98 -5.33
CA ALA A 5 -4.20 -4.27 -5.46
C ALA A 5 -3.50 -4.11 -4.09
N ILE A 6 -2.18 -4.25 -4.13
CA ILE A 6 -1.28 -4.12 -2.97
C ILE A 6 -0.17 -3.13 -3.26
N GLY A 7 0.29 -2.44 -2.23
CA GLY A 7 1.54 -1.69 -2.22
C GLY A 7 2.60 -2.49 -1.47
N ILE A 8 3.72 -2.79 -2.13
CA ILE A 8 4.89 -3.41 -1.51
C ILE A 8 5.90 -2.29 -1.24
N VAL A 9 6.30 -2.14 0.02
CA VAL A 9 7.33 -1.18 0.45
C VAL A 9 8.53 -1.96 0.91
N MET A 10 9.70 -1.64 0.34
CA MET A 10 10.98 -2.20 0.76
C MET A 10 11.69 -1.17 1.65
N ALA A 11 12.10 -1.59 2.85
CA ALA A 11 12.77 -0.76 3.85
C ALA A 11 14.08 -1.44 4.29
N PRO A 12 15.10 -1.55 3.41
CA PRO A 12 16.28 -2.37 3.65
C PRO A 12 17.16 -1.88 4.82
N THR A 13 17.01 -0.62 5.23
CA THR A 13 17.74 -0.02 6.36
C THR A 13 16.96 -0.03 7.67
N ASP A 14 15.70 -0.46 7.64
CA ASP A 14 14.87 -0.57 8.84
C ASP A 14 15.25 -1.84 9.62
N THR A 15 15.67 -1.66 10.87
CA THR A 15 16.13 -2.76 11.74
C THR A 15 14.99 -3.60 12.31
N SER A 16 13.75 -3.12 12.24
CA SER A 16 12.56 -3.79 12.77
C SER A 16 11.81 -4.59 11.71
N ARG A 17 11.67 -4.03 10.50
CA ARG A 17 10.86 -4.61 9.42
C ARG A 17 11.43 -4.24 8.05
N ALA A 18 12.03 -5.21 7.36
CA ALA A 18 12.68 -4.99 6.07
C ALA A 18 11.72 -4.71 4.90
N TYR A 19 10.45 -5.09 5.02
CA TYR A 19 9.42 -4.82 4.01
C TYR A 19 8.01 -4.82 4.59
N GLY A 20 7.09 -4.12 3.94
CA GLY A 20 5.67 -4.11 4.25
C GLY A 20 4.81 -4.38 3.02
N ILE A 21 3.67 -5.05 3.22
CA ILE A 21 2.68 -5.31 2.17
C ILE A 21 1.36 -4.73 2.64
N PHE A 22 0.92 -3.67 1.98
CA PHE A 22 -0.18 -2.83 2.43
C PHE A 22 -1.30 -2.75 1.40
N ARG A 23 -2.49 -2.43 1.88
CA ARG A 23 -3.64 -2.03 1.07
C ARG A 23 -4.33 -0.84 1.72
N LEU A 24 -4.93 0.00 0.88
CA LEU A 24 -5.82 1.05 1.34
C LEU A 24 -7.04 0.46 2.05
N SER A 25 -7.39 1.04 3.20
CA SER A 25 -8.70 0.78 3.81
C SER A 25 -9.81 1.31 2.92
N ASP A 26 -11.06 0.92 3.18
CA ASP A 26 -12.18 1.45 2.39
C ASP A 26 -12.37 2.96 2.61
N GLY A 27 -12.09 3.45 3.82
CA GLY A 27 -12.00 4.88 4.12
C GLY A 27 -10.87 5.56 3.34
N GLY A 28 -9.67 4.97 3.33
CA GLY A 28 -8.51 5.49 2.60
C GLY A 28 -8.73 5.54 1.09
N LYS A 29 -9.35 4.51 0.49
CA LYS A 29 -9.74 4.51 -0.92
C LYS A 29 -10.64 5.68 -1.26
N LYS A 30 -11.64 5.97 -0.42
CA LYS A 30 -12.57 7.09 -0.64
C LYS A 30 -11.85 8.44 -0.52
N ILE A 31 -11.06 8.64 0.53
CA ILE A 31 -10.33 9.89 0.78
C ILE A 31 -9.38 10.21 -0.37
N LEU A 32 -8.57 9.25 -0.81
CA LEU A 32 -7.57 9.46 -1.86
C LEU A 32 -8.22 9.65 -3.23
N LYS A 33 -9.30 8.91 -3.52
CA LYS A 33 -10.03 9.05 -4.79
C LYS A 33 -10.65 10.44 -4.95
N ASP A 34 -11.18 11.01 -3.88
CA ASP A 34 -11.91 12.27 -3.90
C ASP A 34 -11.00 13.50 -3.63
N CYS A 35 -9.68 13.29 -3.44
CA CYS A 35 -8.75 14.37 -3.15
C CYS A 35 -8.31 15.12 -4.43
N PRO A 36 -8.52 16.46 -4.50
CA PRO A 36 -8.14 17.25 -5.67
C PRO A 36 -6.71 17.80 -5.62
N GLU A 37 -6.04 17.70 -4.46
CA GLU A 37 -4.73 18.29 -4.22
C GLU A 37 -3.63 17.56 -5.00
N LYS A 38 -2.58 18.30 -5.38
CA LYS A 38 -1.43 17.80 -6.13
C LYS A 38 -0.15 18.13 -5.39
N GLY A 39 0.88 17.29 -5.57
CA GLY A 39 2.13 17.41 -4.84
C GLY A 39 2.01 16.88 -3.41
N PHE A 40 3.00 17.18 -2.58
CA PHE A 40 3.03 16.71 -1.20
C PHE A 40 2.07 17.50 -0.32
N HIS A 41 1.16 16.78 0.35
CA HIS A 41 0.19 17.34 1.28
C HIS A 41 -0.24 16.26 2.28
N LEU A 42 -0.92 16.67 3.35
CA LEU A 42 -1.43 15.76 4.39
C LEU A 42 -2.85 15.31 4.04
N HIS A 43 -3.17 14.06 4.36
CA HIS A 43 -4.54 13.55 4.27
C HIS A 43 -5.20 13.49 5.65
N LYS A 44 -6.50 13.76 5.67
CA LYS A 44 -7.36 13.56 6.84
C LYS A 44 -7.53 12.07 7.15
N GLU A 45 -7.77 11.75 8.41
CA GLU A 45 -8.13 10.39 8.82
C GLU A 45 -9.57 10.03 8.36
N PRO A 46 -9.83 8.75 8.09
CA PRO A 46 -11.18 8.20 7.96
C PRO A 46 -12.10 8.54 9.15
N VAL A 47 -13.38 8.78 8.85
CA VAL A 47 -14.40 9.16 9.85
C VAL A 47 -14.64 8.07 10.90
N ASP A 48 -14.42 6.81 10.52
CA ASP A 48 -14.54 5.63 11.38
C ASP A 48 -13.30 5.41 12.27
N GLY A 49 -12.28 6.28 12.17
CA GLY A 49 -11.02 6.14 12.91
C GLY A 49 -10.13 5.00 12.43
N SER A 50 -10.48 4.34 11.31
CA SER A 50 -9.61 3.36 10.67
C SER A 50 -8.38 4.06 10.06
N PRO A 51 -7.23 3.38 9.93
CA PRO A 51 -6.08 3.98 9.24
C PRO A 51 -6.35 4.10 7.74
N LEU A 52 -5.65 5.00 7.04
CA LEU A 52 -5.73 5.13 5.58
C LEU A 52 -5.28 3.85 4.83
N TYR A 53 -4.35 3.10 5.42
CA TYR A 53 -3.85 1.83 4.91
C TYR A 53 -3.55 0.87 6.06
N GLY A 54 -3.49 -0.42 5.75
CA GLY A 54 -3.13 -1.46 6.72
C GLY A 54 -2.46 -2.65 6.04
N ASP A 55 -1.98 -3.59 6.86
CA ASP A 55 -1.38 -4.85 6.38
C ASP A 55 -2.40 -5.69 5.60
N CYS A 56 -1.92 -6.36 4.55
CA CYS A 56 -2.73 -7.28 3.76
C CYS A 56 -2.79 -8.67 4.39
N SER A 57 -3.98 -9.12 4.79
CA SER A 57 -4.20 -10.49 5.31
C SER A 57 -4.41 -11.55 4.21
N ASN A 58 -4.74 -11.14 2.99
CA ASN A 58 -5.06 -12.04 1.86
C ASN A 58 -3.91 -12.18 0.85
N VAL A 59 -2.67 -12.14 1.34
CA VAL A 59 -1.47 -12.31 0.52
C VAL A 59 -0.76 -13.59 0.93
N TYR A 60 -0.42 -14.41 -0.05
CA TYR A 60 0.41 -15.58 0.12
C TYR A 60 1.76 -15.36 -0.55
N ILE A 61 2.85 -15.52 0.21
CA ILE A 61 4.22 -15.36 -0.29
C ILE A 61 4.79 -16.75 -0.57
N ASN A 62 5.23 -16.96 -1.81
CA ASN A 62 5.88 -18.19 -2.24
C ASN A 62 7.22 -17.85 -2.91
N SER A 63 8.31 -18.21 -2.23
CA SER A 63 9.68 -17.98 -2.69
C SER A 63 10.11 -18.88 -3.86
N CYS A 64 9.33 -19.90 -4.19
CA CYS A 64 9.61 -20.80 -5.31
C CYS A 64 9.00 -20.32 -6.63
N LEU A 65 8.27 -19.19 -6.64
CA LEU A 65 7.75 -18.62 -7.86
C LEU A 65 8.86 -17.96 -8.67
N ARG A 66 8.88 -18.23 -9.98
CA ARG A 66 9.73 -17.48 -10.92
C ARG A 66 9.17 -16.07 -11.07
N LEU A 67 10.00 -15.07 -10.77
CA LEU A 67 9.71 -13.66 -11.03
C LEU A 67 10.49 -13.20 -12.24
N GLU A 68 9.85 -12.43 -13.11
CA GLU A 68 10.48 -11.79 -14.26
C GLU A 68 10.47 -10.28 -14.06
N ILE A 69 11.63 -9.65 -14.20
CA ILE A 69 11.80 -8.20 -14.07
C ILE A 69 12.06 -7.65 -15.46
N PHE A 70 11.15 -6.81 -15.94
CA PHE A 70 11.30 -6.06 -17.18
C PHE A 70 11.64 -4.62 -16.81
N ASP A 71 12.88 -4.23 -17.08
CA ASP A 71 13.37 -2.88 -16.83
C ASP A 71 13.17 -2.02 -18.09
N LEU A 72 12.37 -0.95 -17.97
CA LEU A 72 12.01 -0.04 -19.06
C LEU A 72 12.59 1.37 -18.87
N ARG A 73 13.53 1.55 -17.93
CA ARG A 73 14.17 2.84 -17.62
C ARG A 73 15.08 3.35 -18.74
#